data_AF-A0A317NI41-F1
#
_entry.id   AF-A0A317NI41-F1
#
_cell.length_a   1.000
_cell.length_b   1.000
_cell.length_c   1.000
_cell.angle_alpha   90.00
_cell.angle_beta   90.00
_cell.angle_gamma   90.00
#
_symmetry.space_group_name_H-M   'P 1'
#
loop_
_entity.id
_entity.type
_entity.pdbx_description
1 polymer ?
#
loop_
_entity_poly.entity_id
_entity_poly.type
_entity_poly.pdbx_seq_one_letter_code
_entity_poly.pdbx_strand_id
1 'polypeptide(L)'
;MSLWLTRIQLDLRDYAVRRDLASAVQLHRTMMSMMPAGLGDNPRSRSGLLFRVEETRTATSLLVQSRYQPDVTRLPSGYRDAMTKSLDGLLGGLANATRVRFRIVGNPTKRTPRGHENPGKVVALRGADVEQWWIRRARDSGLIVSAVVATQLSDISERRHRHSGPIRHVATRFDGIATIHDVDLVRSAVAD
;
A
#
# COMPACT_ATOMS: atom_id res chain seq x y z
N MET A 1 19.83 -4.91 -0.72
CA MET A 1 18.71 -5.56 -0.03
C MET A 1 17.68 -5.87 -1.11
N SER A 2 17.22 -7.11 -1.24
CA SER A 2 16.33 -7.48 -2.35
C SER A 2 14.87 -7.18 -2.04
N LEU A 3 14.14 -6.67 -3.02
CA LEU A 3 12.69 -6.47 -2.95
C LEU A 3 11.98 -7.40 -3.92
N TRP A 4 10.90 -8.00 -3.45
CA TRP A 4 10.08 -8.93 -4.22
C TRP A 4 8.72 -8.33 -4.51
N LEU A 5 8.23 -8.58 -5.72
CA LEU A 5 6.88 -8.23 -6.15
C LEU A 5 6.15 -9.49 -6.57
N THR A 6 4.99 -9.73 -5.98
CA THR A 6 4.11 -10.85 -6.28
C THR A 6 2.75 -10.38 -6.71
N ARG A 7 2.28 -10.84 -7.87
CA ARG A 7 0.92 -10.62 -8.34
C ARG A 7 0.12 -11.91 -8.11
N ILE A 8 -1.05 -11.81 -7.49
CA ILE A 8 -1.91 -12.95 -7.16
C ILE A 8 -3.30 -12.70 -7.74
N GLN A 9 -3.86 -13.64 -8.49
CA GLN A 9 -5.25 -13.56 -8.95
C GLN A 9 -6.20 -13.96 -7.82
N LEU A 10 -7.30 -13.22 -7.66
CA LEU A 10 -8.29 -13.49 -6.61
C LEU A 10 -9.56 -14.09 -7.22
N ASP A 11 -9.93 -15.28 -6.74
CA ASP A 11 -11.20 -15.92 -7.08
C ASP A 11 -12.32 -15.38 -6.17
N LEU A 12 -13.11 -14.44 -6.68
CA LEU A 12 -14.20 -13.82 -5.91
C LEU A 12 -15.34 -14.79 -5.56
N ARG A 13 -15.37 -16.00 -6.15
CA ARG A 13 -16.32 -17.06 -5.78
C ARG A 13 -15.88 -17.80 -4.52
N ASP A 14 -14.62 -17.71 -4.13
CA ASP A 14 -14.10 -18.28 -2.89
C ASP A 14 -14.48 -17.43 -1.67
N TYR A 15 -14.99 -18.07 -0.63
CA TYR A 15 -15.40 -17.40 0.61
C TYR A 15 -14.22 -16.78 1.35
N ALA A 16 -13.07 -17.45 1.41
CA ALA A 16 -11.88 -16.94 2.10
C ALA A 16 -11.39 -15.64 1.47
N VAL A 17 -11.42 -15.56 0.14
CA VAL A 17 -11.08 -14.33 -0.61
C VAL A 17 -12.04 -13.20 -0.27
N ARG A 18 -13.36 -13.42 -0.33
CA ARG A 18 -14.34 -12.37 0.01
C ARG A 18 -14.22 -11.90 1.46
N ARG A 19 -14.02 -12.83 2.40
CA ARG A 19 -13.81 -12.54 3.81
C ARG A 19 -12.57 -11.65 4.01
N ASP A 20 -11.48 -11.99 3.35
CA ASP A 20 -10.22 -11.25 3.46
C ASP A 20 -10.35 -9.85 2.81
N LEU A 21 -10.97 -9.74 1.64
CA LEU A 21 -11.25 -8.44 0.99
C LEU A 21 -12.14 -7.52 1.83
N ALA A 22 -13.03 -8.08 2.66
CA ALA A 22 -13.87 -7.32 3.57
C ALA A 22 -13.14 -6.85 4.85
N SER A 23 -11.91 -7.30 5.11
CA SER A 23 -11.16 -6.96 6.32
C SER A 23 -9.66 -6.85 6.05
N ALA A 24 -9.14 -5.61 6.09
CA ALA A 24 -7.71 -5.35 5.92
C ALA A 24 -6.84 -6.15 6.90
N VAL A 25 -7.30 -6.38 8.14
CA VAL A 25 -6.62 -7.25 9.12
C VAL A 25 -6.52 -8.68 8.63
N GLN A 26 -7.63 -9.26 8.15
CA GLN A 26 -7.63 -10.65 7.70
C GLN A 26 -6.80 -10.81 6.43
N LEU A 27 -6.94 -9.90 5.47
CA LEU A 27 -6.10 -9.88 4.28
C LEU A 27 -4.62 -9.77 4.64
N HIS A 28 -4.26 -8.85 5.53
CA HIS A 28 -2.88 -8.71 6.01
C HIS A 28 -2.38 -9.99 6.70
N ARG A 29 -3.23 -10.67 7.50
CA ARG A 29 -2.87 -11.96 8.13
C ARG A 29 -2.62 -13.04 7.09
N THR A 30 -3.46 -13.16 6.07
CA THR A 30 -3.26 -14.10 4.96
C THR A 30 -1.98 -13.75 4.20
N MET A 31 -1.67 -12.47 3.97
CA MET A 31 -0.43 -12.10 3.28
C MET A 31 0.83 -12.37 4.12
N MET A 32 0.75 -12.14 5.44
CA MET A 32 1.82 -12.50 6.36
C MET A 32 2.05 -14.03 6.42
N SER A 33 1.07 -14.86 6.07
CA SER A 33 1.28 -16.30 6.02
C SER A 33 2.20 -16.73 4.88
N MET A 34 2.54 -15.86 3.92
CA MET A 34 3.57 -16.17 2.92
C MET A 34 4.99 -15.83 3.41
N MET A 35 5.11 -15.09 4.51
CA MET A 35 6.42 -14.61 5.00
C MET A 35 7.15 -15.70 5.80
N PRO A 36 8.49 -15.69 5.83
CA PRO A 36 9.27 -16.62 6.65
C PRO A 36 8.86 -16.59 8.13
N ALA A 37 8.91 -17.76 8.77
CA ALA A 37 8.82 -17.83 10.22
C ALA A 37 10.10 -17.25 10.87
N GLY A 38 10.03 -16.93 12.16
CA GLY A 38 11.22 -16.56 12.93
C GLY A 38 11.80 -15.17 12.60
N LEU A 39 10.99 -14.23 12.09
CA LEU A 39 11.43 -12.84 11.87
C LEU A 39 11.79 -12.10 13.17
N GLY A 40 11.64 -12.71 14.34
CA GLY A 40 11.96 -12.11 15.64
C GLY A 40 10.96 -11.01 16.02
N ASP A 41 11.45 -9.99 16.74
CA ASP A 41 10.63 -8.87 17.18
C ASP A 41 10.12 -8.06 15.99
N ASN A 42 8.84 -7.67 16.04
CA ASN A 42 8.14 -6.90 15.00
C ASN A 42 8.20 -7.55 13.59
N PRO A 43 7.64 -8.76 13.41
CA PRO A 43 7.68 -9.48 12.14
C PRO A 43 7.04 -8.68 10.98
N ARG A 44 6.10 -7.77 11.30
CA ARG A 44 5.44 -6.90 10.31
C ARG A 44 6.37 -5.84 9.72
N SER A 45 7.17 -5.17 10.54
CA SER A 45 8.11 -4.17 10.03
C SER A 45 9.30 -4.85 9.34
N ARG A 46 9.71 -6.02 9.84
CA ARG A 46 10.83 -6.76 9.24
C ARG A 46 10.51 -7.36 7.89
N SER A 47 9.28 -7.86 7.69
CA SER A 47 8.87 -8.37 6.38
C SER A 47 8.80 -7.27 5.31
N GLY A 48 8.59 -6.02 5.71
CA GLY A 48 8.35 -4.90 4.79
C GLY A 48 7.15 -5.18 3.89
N LEU A 49 6.15 -5.91 4.41
CA LEU A 49 5.01 -6.37 3.63
C LEU A 49 4.08 -5.20 3.31
N LEU A 50 4.00 -4.85 2.03
CA LEU A 50 3.04 -3.90 1.49
C LEU A 50 2.14 -4.64 0.50
N PHE A 51 0.88 -4.26 0.40
CA PHE A 51 -0.01 -4.81 -0.61
C PHE A 51 -1.07 -3.81 -1.06
N ARG A 52 -1.57 -4.01 -2.27
CA ARG A 52 -2.67 -3.26 -2.83
C ARG A 52 -3.55 -4.16 -3.68
N VAL A 53 -4.86 -4.01 -3.53
CA VAL A 53 -5.85 -4.65 -4.41
C VAL A 53 -5.93 -3.87 -5.72
N GLU A 54 -5.82 -4.57 -6.83
CA GLU A 54 -5.90 -4.06 -8.19
C GLU A 54 -7.14 -4.64 -8.86
N GLU A 55 -8.10 -3.78 -9.15
CA GLU A 55 -9.32 -4.11 -9.88
C GLU A 55 -9.20 -3.63 -11.32
N THR A 56 -9.39 -4.56 -12.24
CA THR A 56 -9.55 -4.30 -13.67
C THR A 56 -10.98 -4.66 -14.08
N ARG A 57 -11.36 -4.35 -15.32
CA ARG A 57 -12.69 -4.72 -15.84
C ARG A 57 -12.94 -6.23 -15.82
N THR A 58 -11.89 -7.05 -15.86
CA THR A 58 -11.98 -8.50 -16.07
C THR A 58 -11.44 -9.33 -14.92
N ALA A 59 -10.69 -8.73 -14.00
CA ALA A 59 -10.03 -9.46 -12.92
C ALA A 59 -9.75 -8.57 -11.70
N THR A 60 -9.82 -9.19 -10.53
CA THR A 60 -9.31 -8.64 -9.28
C THR A 60 -8.03 -9.39 -8.92
N SER A 61 -6.98 -8.64 -8.65
CA SER A 61 -5.68 -9.18 -8.26
C SER A 61 -5.10 -8.45 -7.07
N LEU A 62 -4.19 -9.10 -6.37
CA LEU A 62 -3.43 -8.51 -5.29
C LEU A 62 -2.00 -8.31 -5.77
N LEU A 63 -1.47 -7.11 -5.58
CA LEU A 63 -0.06 -6.81 -5.76
C LEU A 63 0.58 -6.73 -4.38
N VAL A 64 1.56 -7.59 -4.12
CA VAL A 64 2.24 -7.75 -2.83
C VAL A 64 3.72 -7.45 -3.01
N GLN A 65 4.26 -6.58 -2.18
CA GLN A 65 5.68 -6.27 -2.10
C GLN A 65 6.23 -6.73 -0.74
N SER A 66 7.43 -7.29 -0.73
CA SER A 66 8.08 -7.77 0.49
C SER A 66 9.61 -7.77 0.38
N ARG A 67 10.29 -7.74 1.54
CA ARG A 67 11.76 -7.86 1.64
C ARG A 67 12.26 -9.30 1.54
N TYR A 68 11.35 -10.27 1.67
CA TYR A 68 11.62 -11.70 1.54
C TYR A 68 10.82 -12.27 0.38
N GLN A 69 11.35 -13.29 -0.29
CA GLN A 69 10.61 -14.01 -1.30
C GLN A 69 9.40 -14.70 -0.63
N PRO A 70 8.16 -14.40 -1.04
CA PRO A 70 6.98 -15.02 -0.45
C PRO A 70 6.87 -16.49 -0.85
N ASP A 71 6.50 -17.34 0.11
CA ASP A 71 6.05 -18.70 -0.15
C ASP A 71 4.56 -18.70 -0.48
N VAL A 72 4.26 -18.59 -1.77
CA VAL A 72 2.89 -18.54 -2.31
C VAL A 72 2.12 -19.86 -2.15
N THR A 73 2.81 -20.97 -1.85
CA THR A 73 2.14 -22.27 -1.63
C THR A 73 1.33 -22.31 -0.34
N ARG A 74 1.58 -21.36 0.57
CA ARG A 74 0.89 -21.20 1.86
C ARG A 74 -0.43 -20.42 1.74
N LEU A 75 -0.81 -20.01 0.52
CA LEU A 75 -2.05 -19.30 0.27
C LEU A 75 -3.26 -20.26 0.19
N PRO A 76 -4.45 -19.82 0.60
CA PRO A 76 -5.69 -20.56 0.37
C PRO A 76 -5.99 -20.75 -1.12
N SER A 77 -6.80 -21.76 -1.47
CA SER A 77 -7.14 -22.14 -2.85
C SER A 77 -7.73 -21.02 -3.73
N GLY A 78 -8.40 -20.05 -3.14
CA GLY A 78 -8.97 -18.91 -3.85
C GLY A 78 -7.94 -17.87 -4.33
N TYR A 79 -6.69 -18.00 -3.91
CA TYR A 79 -5.58 -17.15 -4.35
C TYR A 79 -4.78 -17.91 -5.41
N ARG A 80 -4.97 -17.55 -6.68
CA ARG A 80 -4.53 -18.32 -7.83
C ARG A 80 -3.42 -17.60 -8.61
N ASP A 81 -2.74 -18.36 -9.46
CA ASP A 81 -1.81 -17.84 -10.48
C ASP A 81 -0.80 -16.83 -9.95
N ALA A 82 -0.26 -17.10 -8.76
CA ALA A 82 0.71 -16.23 -8.11
C ALA A 82 2.02 -16.18 -8.90
N MET A 83 2.45 -14.98 -9.27
CA MET A 83 3.67 -14.73 -10.03
C MET A 83 4.58 -13.80 -9.24
N THR A 84 5.77 -14.29 -8.90
CA THR A 84 6.76 -13.57 -8.09
C THR A 84 7.99 -13.20 -8.94
N LYS A 85 8.48 -11.97 -8.78
CA LYS A 85 9.75 -11.53 -9.36
C LYS A 85 10.50 -10.57 -8.43
N SER A 86 11.81 -10.45 -8.62
CA SER A 86 12.60 -9.40 -7.96
C SER A 86 12.33 -8.03 -8.61
N LEU A 87 12.31 -6.98 -7.79
CA LEU A 87 12.28 -5.57 -8.19
C LEU A 87 13.67 -4.96 -8.34
N ASP A 88 14.73 -5.69 -7.98
CA ASP A 88 16.08 -5.14 -7.89
C ASP A 88 16.55 -4.57 -9.24
N GLY A 89 16.24 -5.26 -10.35
CA GLY A 89 16.56 -4.78 -11.69
C GLY A 89 15.81 -3.50 -12.08
N LEU A 90 14.52 -3.38 -11.69
CA LEU A 90 13.74 -2.18 -11.93
C LEU A 90 14.29 -0.99 -11.12
N LEU A 91 14.58 -1.21 -9.83
CA LEU A 91 15.06 -0.17 -8.92
C LEU A 91 16.51 0.24 -9.23
N GLY A 92 17.34 -0.72 -9.65
CA GLY A 92 18.71 -0.46 -10.11
C GLY A 92 18.74 0.36 -11.40
N GLY A 93 17.76 0.17 -12.29
CA GLY A 93 17.61 0.94 -13.53
C GLY A 93 16.99 2.33 -13.37
N LEU A 94 16.50 2.72 -12.19
CA LEU A 94 16.01 4.07 -11.96
C LEU A 94 17.17 5.08 -12.01
N ALA A 95 16.88 6.25 -12.58
CA ALA A 95 17.82 7.37 -12.64
C ALA A 95 17.09 8.71 -12.47
N ASN A 96 17.83 9.74 -12.05
CA ASN A 96 17.33 11.11 -12.02
C ASN A 96 16.87 11.56 -13.41
N ALA A 97 15.94 12.51 -13.44
CA ALA A 97 15.23 12.99 -14.63
C ALA A 97 14.38 11.92 -15.38
N THR A 98 14.26 10.70 -14.85
CA THR A 98 13.41 9.67 -15.47
C THR A 98 11.94 9.96 -15.19
N ARG A 99 11.12 9.93 -16.25
CA ARG A 99 9.66 10.05 -16.14
C ARG A 99 9.05 8.68 -15.83
N VAL A 100 8.31 8.59 -14.73
CA VAL A 100 7.71 7.35 -14.23
C VAL A 100 6.20 7.51 -14.05
N ARG A 101 5.47 6.43 -14.28
CA ARG A 101 4.07 6.31 -13.84
C ARG A 101 4.05 5.80 -12.42
N PHE A 102 3.17 6.34 -11.59
CA PHE A 102 3.00 5.87 -10.22
C PHE A 102 1.53 5.56 -9.94
N ARG A 103 1.33 4.62 -9.02
CA ARG A 103 0.07 4.37 -8.34
C ARG A 103 0.38 4.13 -6.88
N ILE A 104 -0.32 4.82 -5.98
CA ILE A 104 -0.21 4.62 -4.53
C ILE A 104 -1.59 4.72 -3.89
N VAL A 105 -1.81 3.97 -2.81
CA VAL A 105 -2.96 4.18 -1.93
C VAL A 105 -2.44 4.78 -0.63
N GLY A 106 -2.92 5.97 -0.29
CA GLY A 106 -2.52 6.70 0.91
C GLY A 106 -3.71 7.03 1.80
N ASN A 107 -3.42 7.39 3.05
CA ASN A 107 -4.38 7.92 4.02
C ASN A 107 -4.09 9.42 4.24
N PRO A 108 -4.66 10.31 3.39
CA PRO A 108 -4.38 11.74 3.44
C PRO A 108 -4.95 12.34 4.72
N THR A 109 -4.08 12.59 5.69
CA THR A 109 -4.46 13.06 7.03
C THR A 109 -3.57 14.21 7.48
N LYS A 110 -4.11 15.05 8.37
CA LYS A 110 -3.35 16.06 9.11
C LYS A 110 -3.60 15.92 10.61
N ARG A 111 -2.59 16.25 11.40
CA ARG A 111 -2.75 16.42 12.85
C ARG A 111 -3.22 17.84 13.12
N THR A 112 -4.28 17.99 13.90
CA THR A 112 -4.82 19.31 14.26
C THR A 112 -3.83 20.08 15.15
N PRO A 113 -3.53 21.35 14.84
CA PRO A 113 -2.63 22.17 15.63
C PRO A 113 -3.17 22.42 17.05
N ARG A 114 -2.27 22.81 17.96
CA ARG A 114 -2.66 23.33 19.29
C ARG A 114 -3.49 24.63 19.09
N GLY A 115 -4.60 24.77 19.82
CA GLY A 115 -5.49 25.95 19.74
C GLY A 115 -6.75 25.80 18.88
N HIS A 116 -6.95 24.65 18.22
CA HIS A 116 -8.22 24.32 17.55
C HIS A 116 -9.15 23.50 18.45
N GLU A 117 -10.42 23.35 18.07
CA GLU A 117 -11.49 22.67 18.81
C GLU A 117 -11.17 21.23 19.26
N ASN A 118 -10.12 20.59 18.70
CA ASN A 118 -9.64 19.28 19.13
C ASN A 118 -8.13 19.13 18.84
N PRO A 119 -7.22 19.68 19.67
CA PRO A 119 -5.79 19.71 19.37
C PRO A 119 -5.15 18.31 19.43
N GLY A 120 -4.25 18.00 18.48
CA GLY A 120 -3.52 16.73 18.43
C GLY A 120 -4.26 15.55 17.79
N LYS A 121 -5.54 15.73 17.40
CA LYS A 121 -6.36 14.73 16.70
C LYS A 121 -5.92 14.58 15.24
N VAL A 122 -5.86 13.35 14.75
CA VAL A 122 -5.63 13.06 13.32
C VAL A 122 -6.96 13.12 12.60
N VAL A 123 -7.06 13.98 11.58
CA VAL A 123 -8.27 14.18 10.76
C VAL A 123 -7.97 13.95 9.29
N ALA A 124 -8.91 13.33 8.58
CA ALA A 124 -8.80 13.12 7.13
C ALA A 124 -8.93 14.45 6.38
N LEU A 125 -8.09 14.61 5.35
CA LEU A 125 -8.15 15.73 4.41
C LEU A 125 -9.30 15.54 3.42
N ARG A 126 -9.76 16.64 2.81
CA ARG A 126 -10.86 16.66 1.83
C ARG A 126 -10.56 17.65 0.72
N GLY A 127 -11.18 17.45 -0.45
CA GLY A 127 -11.04 18.34 -1.60
C GLY A 127 -9.59 18.47 -2.06
N ALA A 128 -9.18 19.69 -2.44
CA ALA A 128 -7.85 19.97 -2.98
C ALA A 128 -6.68 19.61 -2.02
N ASP A 129 -6.92 19.61 -0.71
CA ASP A 129 -5.90 19.25 0.30
C ASP A 129 -5.38 17.82 0.12
N VAL A 130 -6.20 16.93 -0.44
CA VAL A 130 -5.86 15.51 -0.66
C VAL A 130 -4.74 15.37 -1.68
N GLU A 131 -4.83 16.08 -2.80
CA GLU A 131 -3.78 16.07 -3.83
C GLU A 131 -2.52 16.78 -3.36
N GLN A 132 -2.68 17.92 -2.68
CA GLN A 132 -1.53 18.65 -2.11
C GLN A 132 -0.78 17.84 -1.05
N TRP A 133 -1.49 17.00 -0.29
CA TRP A 133 -0.87 16.05 0.61
C TRP A 133 0.02 15.07 -0.15
N TRP A 134 -0.47 14.48 -1.24
CA TRP A 134 0.34 13.57 -2.04
C TRP A 134 1.50 14.27 -2.73
N ILE A 135 1.30 15.44 -3.33
CA ILE A 135 2.37 16.20 -4.01
C ILE A 135 3.52 16.50 -3.04
N ARG A 136 3.22 16.87 -1.79
CA ARG A 136 4.25 17.07 -0.76
C ARG A 136 4.97 15.78 -0.41
N ARG A 137 4.22 14.70 -0.13
CA ARG A 137 4.82 13.38 0.16
C ARG A 137 5.71 12.87 -0.97
N ALA A 138 5.24 12.99 -2.21
CA ALA A 138 6.00 12.61 -3.40
C ALA A 138 7.31 13.42 -3.49
N ARG A 139 7.25 14.74 -3.25
CA ARG A 139 8.44 15.59 -3.24
C ARG A 139 9.45 15.18 -2.17
N ASP A 140 8.97 14.93 -0.94
CA ASP A 140 9.81 14.47 0.17
C ASP A 140 10.45 13.10 -0.12
N SER A 141 9.87 12.32 -1.04
CA SER A 141 10.36 11.03 -1.51
C SER A 141 11.11 11.10 -2.85
N GLY A 142 11.54 12.29 -3.29
CA GLY A 142 12.37 12.46 -4.49
C GLY A 142 11.60 12.49 -5.82
N LEU A 143 10.27 12.64 -5.81
CA LEU A 143 9.43 12.73 -7.01
C LEU A 143 8.89 14.15 -7.23
N ILE A 144 8.93 14.62 -8.48
CA ILE A 144 8.21 15.81 -8.92
C ILE A 144 6.98 15.37 -9.72
N VAL A 145 5.79 15.51 -9.12
CA VAL A 145 4.52 15.12 -9.73
C VAL A 145 4.15 16.07 -10.87
N SER A 146 3.98 15.56 -12.08
CA SER A 146 3.52 16.32 -13.25
C SER A 146 2.00 16.26 -13.42
N ALA A 147 1.38 15.14 -13.06
CA ALA A 147 -0.06 14.93 -13.12
C ALA A 147 -0.47 13.91 -12.05
N VAL A 148 -1.59 14.14 -11.39
CA VAL A 148 -2.18 13.22 -10.41
C VAL A 148 -3.70 13.25 -10.53
N VAL A 149 -4.31 12.08 -10.34
CA VAL A 149 -5.75 11.91 -10.13
C VAL A 149 -5.93 11.23 -8.79
N ALA A 150 -6.66 11.88 -7.88
CA ALA A 150 -7.08 11.30 -6.61
C ALA A 150 -8.45 10.62 -6.75
N THR A 151 -8.53 9.33 -6.44
CA THR A 151 -9.78 8.56 -6.38
C THR A 151 -10.02 8.10 -4.94
N GLN A 152 -11.11 8.55 -4.33
CA GLN A 152 -11.49 8.07 -3.01
C GLN A 152 -11.91 6.59 -3.12
N LEU A 153 -11.34 5.76 -2.26
CA LEU A 153 -11.71 4.35 -2.13
C LEU A 153 -12.70 4.17 -0.97
N SER A 154 -13.32 3.00 -0.91
CA SER A 154 -14.09 2.58 0.26
C SER A 154 -13.22 2.66 1.51
N ASP A 155 -13.77 3.25 2.57
CA ASP A 155 -13.03 3.37 3.81
C ASP A 155 -12.74 1.99 4.42
N ILE A 156 -11.53 1.83 4.91
CA ILE A 156 -11.14 0.63 5.64
C ILE A 156 -11.72 0.80 7.04
N SER A 157 -12.82 0.11 7.31
CA SER A 157 -13.47 0.10 8.61
C SER A 157 -13.16 -1.18 9.36
N GLU A 158 -12.72 -1.04 10.60
CA GLU A 158 -12.52 -2.17 11.52
C GLU A 158 -13.47 -2.05 12.70
N ARG A 159 -14.20 -3.12 12.98
CA ARG A 159 -14.97 -3.25 14.24
C ARG A 159 -13.98 -3.64 15.34
N ARG A 160 -13.74 -2.75 16.30
CA ARG A 160 -13.02 -3.10 17.54
C ARG A 160 -13.88 -4.02 18.41
N HIS A 161 -13.22 -4.78 19.27
CA HIS A 161 -13.87 -5.54 20.33
C HIS A 161 -14.52 -4.61 21.37
N ARG A 162 -15.76 -4.95 21.76
CA ARG A 162 -16.72 -4.44 22.78
C ARG A 162 -16.67 -3.01 23.38
N HIS A 163 -15.58 -2.24 23.39
CA HIS A 163 -15.50 -0.95 24.12
C HIS A 163 -14.74 0.18 23.39
N SER A 164 -14.66 0.14 22.07
CA SER A 164 -14.06 1.25 21.32
C SER A 164 -14.74 1.39 19.97
N GLY A 165 -15.02 2.64 19.58
CA GLY A 165 -15.65 2.94 18.29
C GLY A 165 -14.87 2.39 17.10
N PRO A 166 -15.54 2.22 15.94
CA PRO A 166 -14.90 1.69 14.74
C PRO A 166 -13.74 2.60 14.31
N ILE A 167 -12.58 2.01 14.00
CA ILE A 167 -11.50 2.74 13.37
C ILE A 167 -11.85 2.84 11.89
N ARG A 168 -11.86 4.07 11.37
CA ARG A 168 -12.11 4.35 9.96
C ARG A 168 -10.87 5.00 9.38
N HIS A 169 -10.19 4.28 8.51
CA HIS A 169 -9.10 4.84 7.72
C HIS A 169 -9.65 5.27 6.37
N VAL A 170 -9.44 6.55 6.03
CA VAL A 170 -9.71 7.03 4.68
C VAL A 170 -8.63 6.47 3.77
N ALA A 171 -9.06 5.88 2.66
CA ALA A 171 -8.17 5.38 1.63
C ALA A 171 -8.37 6.20 0.36
N THR A 172 -7.29 6.73 -0.19
CA THR A 172 -7.31 7.44 -1.46
C THR A 172 -6.24 6.86 -2.37
N ARG A 173 -6.65 6.45 -3.58
CA ARG A 173 -5.74 6.04 -4.63
C ARG A 173 -5.29 7.28 -5.40
N PHE A 174 -3.98 7.43 -5.57
CA PHE A 174 -3.38 8.44 -6.41
C PHE A 174 -2.74 7.75 -7.61
N ASP A 175 -3.15 8.16 -8.79
CA ASP A 175 -2.63 7.70 -10.09
C ASP A 175 -1.98 8.87 -10.80
N GLY A 176 -0.80 8.69 -11.40
CA GLY A 176 -0.18 9.83 -12.05
C GLY A 176 1.16 9.57 -12.72
N ILE A 177 1.78 10.67 -13.08
CA ILE A 177 3.10 10.72 -13.71
C ILE A 177 3.98 11.67 -12.91
N ALA A 178 5.20 11.24 -12.62
CA ALA A 178 6.20 12.03 -11.93
C ALA A 178 7.55 11.92 -12.64
N THR A 179 8.44 12.86 -12.34
CA THR A 179 9.86 12.80 -12.72
C THR A 179 10.68 12.55 -11.46
N ILE A 180 11.61 11.61 -11.53
CA ILE A 180 12.56 11.34 -10.45
C ILE A 180 13.53 12.52 -10.35
N HIS A 181 13.52 13.22 -9.22
CA HIS A 181 14.48 14.27 -8.91
C HIS A 181 15.64 13.73 -8.07
N ASP A 182 15.35 12.82 -7.14
CA ASP A 182 16.32 12.13 -6.31
C ASP A 182 16.01 10.62 -6.29
N VAL A 183 16.85 9.86 -6.99
CA VAL A 183 16.69 8.42 -7.16
C VAL A 183 16.88 7.64 -5.86
N ASP A 184 17.73 8.11 -4.96
CA ASP A 184 18.02 7.38 -3.72
C ASP A 184 16.88 7.56 -2.72
N LEU A 185 16.29 8.75 -2.64
CA LEU A 185 15.04 8.96 -1.90
C LEU A 185 13.89 8.11 -2.45
N VAL A 186 13.77 7.98 -3.78
CA VAL A 186 12.75 7.11 -4.39
C VAL A 186 12.98 5.65 -4.03
N ARG A 187 14.23 5.17 -4.10
CA ARG A 187 14.59 3.78 -3.75
C ARG A 187 14.27 3.48 -2.28
N SER A 188 14.64 4.37 -1.37
CA SER A 188 14.31 4.23 0.05
C SER A 188 12.80 4.24 0.29
N ALA A 189 12.07 5.19 -0.30
CA ALA A 189 10.63 5.31 -0.12
C ALA A 189 9.83 4.13 -0.69
N VAL A 190 10.35 3.45 -1.71
CA VAL A 190 9.74 2.21 -2.23
C VAL A 190 10.09 1.00 -1.36
N ALA A 191 11.20 1.02 -0.63
CA ALA A 191 11.68 -0.12 0.17
C ALA A 191 11.19 -0.15 1.63
N ASP A 192 10.73 0.98 2.15
CA ASP A 192 10.22 1.17 3.52
C ASP A 192 8.68 1.09 3.61
#